data_AF-A0A7S0BVX7-F1
#
_entry.id   AF-A0A7S0BVX7-F1
#
_cell.length_a   1.000
_cell.length_b   1.000
_cell.length_c   1.000
_cell.angle_alpha   90.00
_cell.angle_beta   90.00
_cell.angle_gamma   90.00
#
_symmetry.space_group_name_H-M   'P 1'
#
loop_
_entity.id
_entity.type
_entity.pdbx_description
1 polymer ?
#
loop_
_entity_poly.entity_id
_entity_poly.type
_entity_poly.pdbx_seq_one_letter_code
_entity_poly.pdbx_strand_id
1 'polypeptide(L)'
;TATATATATATTEPPHNHNFPSHPCNSTTQTVTSRSIDIFSLGCVFFTTLIPNRHPFGEWYERESNILHNDSDTLANNLRPLLELTGGVEAHDLIRSMIHVEPRLRPTASRVCRHAFFWGGDKRMGFLCDLSDRIETLCLTAATAAANATASSTTASTVAESLALRIEQKANSIVGLSWEKNLDASFLQNATKRRVYDPTSVRDLLRMMRNKYHHFDELPPEVRESLGLTEDGAEGLIHYFGRRF
;
A
#
# COMPACT_ATOMS: atom_id res chain seq x y z
N THR A 1 -19.15 46.34 58.83
CA THR A 1 -20.27 46.60 57.91
C THR A 1 -19.72 46.59 56.50
N ALA A 2 -20.04 45.70 55.56
CA ALA A 2 -21.01 44.62 55.50
C ALA A 2 -20.48 43.54 54.52
N THR A 3 -20.76 42.28 54.84
CA THR A 3 -20.51 41.07 54.08
C THR A 3 -21.57 40.95 52.96
N ALA A 4 -21.17 40.71 51.72
CA ALA A 4 -22.11 40.51 50.61
C ALA A 4 -22.41 39.01 50.44
N THR A 5 -23.63 38.62 50.81
CA THR A 5 -24.19 37.28 50.67
C THR A 5 -24.91 37.19 49.31
N ALA A 6 -24.53 36.23 48.47
CA ALA A 6 -25.24 35.92 47.23
C ALA A 6 -26.32 34.87 47.50
N THR A 7 -27.57 35.19 47.17
CA THR A 7 -28.74 34.31 47.29
C THR A 7 -29.08 33.78 45.89
N ALA A 8 -28.94 32.47 45.67
CA ALA A 8 -29.38 31.79 44.46
C ALA A 8 -30.79 31.21 44.67
N THR A 9 -31.76 31.68 43.89
CA THR A 9 -33.12 31.13 43.82
C THR A 9 -33.16 29.96 42.84
N ALA A 10 -33.50 28.78 43.35
CA ALA A 10 -33.73 27.57 42.57
C ALA A 10 -35.15 27.54 42.00
N THR A 11 -35.28 27.30 40.69
CA THR A 11 -36.56 27.07 40.01
C THR A 11 -36.61 25.60 39.59
N THR A 12 -37.55 24.86 40.15
CA THR A 12 -37.85 23.45 39.89
C THR A 12 -38.65 23.26 38.59
N GLU A 13 -38.17 22.41 37.67
CA GLU A 13 -38.94 21.88 36.53
C GLU A 13 -39.40 20.42 36.78
N PRO A 14 -40.55 19.97 36.22
CA PRO A 14 -41.13 18.65 36.49
C PRO A 14 -40.62 17.55 35.53
N PRO A 15 -40.80 16.26 35.86
CA PRO A 15 -40.24 15.16 35.06
C PRO A 15 -41.17 14.76 33.91
N HIS A 16 -40.70 14.88 32.66
CA HIS A 16 -41.35 14.27 31.51
C HIS A 16 -40.79 12.86 31.26
N ASN A 17 -41.59 11.86 31.61
CA ASN A 17 -41.35 10.45 31.32
C ASN A 17 -41.78 10.14 29.88
N HIS A 18 -40.83 10.05 28.95
CA HIS A 18 -41.07 9.50 27.60
C HIS A 18 -40.47 8.10 27.48
N ASN A 19 -41.36 7.12 27.64
CA ASN A 19 -41.13 5.71 27.41
C ASN A 19 -41.00 5.48 25.88
N PHE A 20 -39.78 5.30 25.37
CA PHE A 20 -39.56 4.90 23.98
C PHE A 20 -39.65 3.37 23.85
N PRO A 21 -40.36 2.83 22.84
CA PRO A 21 -40.41 1.39 22.63
C PRO A 21 -39.06 0.90 22.11
N SER A 22 -38.41 0.02 22.87
CA SER A 22 -37.19 -0.68 22.48
C SER A 22 -37.48 -1.64 21.32
N HIS A 23 -37.13 -1.24 20.10
CA HIS A 23 -37.04 -2.16 18.98
C HIS A 23 -35.87 -3.14 19.19
N PRO A 24 -36.05 -4.45 18.96
CA PRO A 24 -34.98 -5.42 19.14
C PRO A 24 -33.87 -5.17 18.12
N CYS A 25 -32.72 -4.69 18.61
CA CYS A 25 -31.53 -4.46 17.81
C CYS A 25 -30.94 -5.80 17.36
N ASN A 26 -30.87 -6.02 16.05
CA ASN A 26 -29.95 -6.97 15.44
C ASN A 26 -28.52 -6.46 15.67
N SER A 27 -27.93 -6.88 16.78
CA SER A 27 -26.61 -6.44 17.30
C SER A 27 -25.43 -6.67 16.34
N THR A 28 -25.58 -7.57 15.37
CA THR A 28 -24.54 -7.90 14.40
C THR A 28 -24.38 -6.84 13.31
N THR A 29 -25.45 -6.14 12.91
CA THR A 29 -25.37 -5.16 11.81
C THR A 29 -24.89 -3.79 12.28
N GLN A 30 -25.24 -3.35 13.49
CA GLN A 30 -24.80 -2.06 14.04
C GLN A 30 -23.31 -2.01 14.39
N THR A 31 -22.71 -3.14 14.79
CA THR A 31 -21.29 -3.19 15.16
C THR A 31 -20.36 -3.16 13.94
N VAL A 32 -20.76 -3.74 12.82
CA VAL A 32 -20.00 -3.73 11.55
C VAL A 32 -20.01 -2.34 10.91
N THR A 33 -21.14 -1.62 10.97
CA THR A 33 -21.23 -0.24 10.49
C THR A 33 -20.38 0.71 11.33
N SER A 34 -20.39 0.58 12.66
CA SER A 34 -19.54 1.39 13.55
C SER A 34 -18.04 1.20 13.26
N ARG A 35 -17.54 -0.04 13.17
CA ARG A 35 -16.11 -0.29 12.92
C ARG A 35 -15.65 0.22 11.55
N SER A 36 -16.49 0.11 10.53
CA SER A 36 -16.15 0.61 9.19
C SER A 36 -16.21 2.14 9.10
N ILE A 37 -17.04 2.80 9.92
CA ILE A 37 -17.01 4.27 10.10
C ILE A 37 -15.68 4.69 10.73
N ASP A 38 -15.18 3.97 11.75
CA ASP A 38 -13.88 4.27 12.36
C ASP A 38 -12.72 4.14 11.35
N ILE A 39 -12.76 3.15 10.47
CA ILE A 39 -11.74 2.99 9.40
C ILE A 39 -11.76 4.17 8.42
N PHE A 40 -12.95 4.67 8.07
CA PHE A 40 -13.08 5.84 7.22
C PHE A 40 -12.47 7.08 7.89
N SER A 41 -12.86 7.34 9.14
CA SER A 41 -12.32 8.44 9.94
C SER A 41 -10.81 8.34 10.10
N LEU A 42 -10.29 7.14 10.36
CA LEU A 42 -8.86 6.87 10.47
C LEU A 42 -8.13 7.14 9.13
N GLY A 43 -8.74 6.82 8.00
CA GLY A 43 -8.19 7.11 6.67
C GLY A 43 -8.02 8.61 6.43
N CYS A 44 -9.00 9.42 6.83
CA CYS A 44 -8.90 10.88 6.80
C CYS A 44 -7.78 11.39 7.72
N VAL A 45 -7.66 10.84 8.93
CA VAL A 45 -6.58 11.19 9.88
C VAL A 45 -5.21 10.84 9.32
N PHE A 46 -5.05 9.65 8.71
CA PHE A 46 -3.80 9.24 8.06
C PHE A 46 -3.41 10.23 6.96
N PHE A 47 -4.35 10.60 6.09
CA PHE A 47 -4.10 11.58 5.05
C PHE A 47 -3.64 12.93 5.62
N THR A 48 -4.37 13.50 6.58
CA THR A 48 -4.02 14.82 7.16
C THR A 48 -2.71 14.78 7.95
N THR A 49 -2.32 13.61 8.47
CA THR A 49 -1.01 13.42 9.12
C THR A 49 0.12 13.41 8.09
N LEU A 50 -0.08 12.77 6.94
CA LEU A 50 0.92 12.68 5.87
C LEU A 50 1.01 13.97 5.04
N ILE A 51 -0.12 14.66 4.85
CA ILE A 51 -0.25 15.89 4.07
C ILE A 51 -0.83 16.97 5.00
N PRO A 52 0.03 17.72 5.70
CA PRO A 52 -0.41 18.75 6.64
C PRO A 52 -1.33 19.78 6.00
N ASN A 53 -2.31 20.26 6.77
CA ASN A 53 -3.28 21.28 6.38
C ASN A 53 -4.19 20.90 5.19
N ARG A 54 -4.27 19.62 4.82
CA ARG A 54 -5.22 19.14 3.80
C ARG A 54 -6.09 18.01 4.33
N HIS A 55 -7.22 17.80 3.64
CA HIS A 55 -8.16 16.72 3.92
C HIS A 55 -8.55 16.04 2.59
N PRO A 56 -8.79 14.71 2.54
CA PRO A 56 -9.10 14.01 1.28
C PRO A 56 -10.33 14.56 0.55
N PHE A 57 -11.25 15.15 1.31
CA PHE A 57 -12.52 15.69 0.82
C PHE A 57 -12.54 17.22 0.75
N GLY A 58 -11.38 17.87 0.70
CA GLY A 58 -11.27 19.32 0.50
C GLY A 58 -11.48 20.16 1.76
N GLU A 59 -11.89 21.41 1.55
CA GLU A 59 -12.05 22.40 2.61
C GLU A 59 -13.22 22.09 3.54
N TRP A 60 -13.15 22.60 4.78
CA TRP A 60 -14.09 22.23 5.85
C TRP A 60 -15.57 22.43 5.48
N TYR A 61 -15.90 23.41 4.64
CA TYR A 61 -17.26 23.74 4.23
C TYR A 61 -17.81 22.86 3.09
N GLU A 62 -16.96 22.14 2.36
CA GLU A 62 -17.35 21.28 1.23
C GLU A 62 -17.22 19.79 1.53
N ARG A 63 -16.54 19.42 2.62
CA ARG A 63 -16.27 18.02 3.00
C ARG A 63 -17.50 17.12 2.99
N GLU A 64 -18.57 17.52 3.67
CA GLU A 64 -19.78 16.70 3.75
C GLU A 64 -20.39 16.47 2.36
N SER A 65 -20.44 17.52 1.55
CA SER A 65 -20.90 17.44 0.16
C SER A 65 -20.01 16.49 -0.65
N ASN A 66 -18.69 16.61 -0.56
CA ASN A 66 -17.74 15.76 -1.29
C ASN A 66 -17.80 14.29 -0.84
N ILE A 67 -18.03 14.03 0.46
CA ILE A 67 -18.24 12.69 1.00
C ILE A 67 -19.53 12.06 0.46
N LEU A 68 -20.61 12.84 0.38
CA LEU A 68 -21.92 12.40 -0.12
C LEU A 68 -21.93 12.15 -1.62
N HIS A 69 -21.34 13.07 -2.41
CA HIS A 69 -21.34 12.99 -3.88
C HIS A 69 -20.34 11.97 -4.41
N ASN A 70 -19.24 11.71 -3.67
CA ASN A 70 -18.19 10.79 -4.06
C ASN A 70 -17.67 11.01 -5.49
N ASP A 71 -17.40 12.27 -5.84
CA ASP A 71 -16.82 12.56 -7.14
C ASP A 71 -15.42 11.97 -7.23
N SER A 72 -15.27 10.98 -8.12
CA SER A 72 -14.05 10.17 -8.19
C SER A 72 -12.86 10.97 -8.68
N ASP A 73 -13.09 11.97 -9.54
CA ASP A 73 -12.04 12.83 -10.08
C ASP A 73 -11.56 13.82 -9.01
N THR A 74 -12.47 14.48 -8.29
CA THR A 74 -12.12 15.34 -7.15
C THR A 74 -11.35 14.57 -6.09
N LEU A 75 -11.81 13.37 -5.71
CA LEU A 75 -11.11 12.54 -4.73
C LEU A 75 -9.72 12.12 -5.23
N ALA A 76 -9.59 11.71 -6.49
CA ALA A 76 -8.30 11.34 -7.07
C ALA A 76 -7.32 12.54 -7.08
N ASN A 77 -7.81 13.73 -7.42
CA ASN A 77 -7.01 14.95 -7.40
C ASN A 77 -6.55 15.32 -5.99
N ASN A 78 -7.44 15.19 -4.99
CA ASN A 78 -7.09 15.47 -3.60
C ASN A 78 -6.09 14.47 -3.00
N LEU A 79 -6.12 13.20 -3.46
CA LEU A 79 -5.18 12.17 -3.00
C LEU A 79 -3.83 12.20 -3.73
N ARG A 80 -3.73 12.86 -4.89
CA ARG A 80 -2.52 12.94 -5.71
C ARG A 80 -1.25 13.38 -4.95
N PRO A 81 -1.28 14.33 -4.00
CA PRO A 81 -0.09 14.69 -3.22
C PRO A 81 0.56 13.53 -2.45
N LEU A 82 -0.19 12.47 -2.13
CA LEU A 82 0.39 11.27 -1.52
C LEU A 82 1.44 10.63 -2.43
N LEU A 83 1.25 10.66 -3.75
CA LEU A 83 2.15 10.05 -4.72
C LEU A 83 3.50 10.76 -4.84
N GLU A 84 3.60 11.99 -4.33
CA GLU A 84 4.85 12.76 -4.29
C GLU A 84 5.72 12.39 -3.08
N LEU A 85 5.18 11.65 -2.12
CA LEU A 85 5.91 11.17 -0.94
C LEU A 85 6.75 9.94 -1.28
N THR A 86 7.83 9.73 -0.52
CA THR A 86 8.57 8.46 -0.53
C THR A 86 7.66 7.35 0.01
N GLY A 87 7.45 6.28 -0.76
CA GLY A 87 6.44 5.25 -0.43
C GLY A 87 4.99 5.74 -0.60
N GLY A 88 4.81 6.77 -1.44
CA GLY A 88 3.53 7.42 -1.68
C GLY A 88 2.47 6.53 -2.33
N VAL A 89 2.90 5.57 -3.15
CA VAL A 89 2.00 4.62 -3.83
C VAL A 89 1.27 3.75 -2.83
N GLU A 90 1.97 3.23 -1.81
CA GLU A 90 1.38 2.40 -0.76
C GLU A 90 0.50 3.22 0.19
N ALA A 91 0.88 4.47 0.47
CA ALA A 91 0.05 5.39 1.25
C ALA A 91 -1.26 5.69 0.52
N HIS A 92 -1.18 5.98 -0.77
CA HIS A 92 -2.32 6.24 -1.64
C HIS A 92 -3.26 5.03 -1.71
N ASP A 93 -2.74 3.82 -1.96
CA ASP A 93 -3.54 2.59 -2.00
C ASP A 93 -4.27 2.34 -0.66
N LEU A 94 -3.54 2.45 0.45
CA LEU A 94 -4.10 2.26 1.78
C LEU A 94 -5.23 3.25 2.07
N ILE A 95 -4.94 4.55 1.96
CA ILE A 95 -5.90 5.62 2.30
C ILE A 95 -7.11 5.53 1.39
N ARG A 96 -6.93 5.34 0.08
CA ARG A 96 -8.04 5.18 -0.88
C ARG A 96 -8.96 4.02 -0.50
N SER A 97 -8.40 2.90 -0.01
CA SER A 97 -9.20 1.77 0.46
C SER A 97 -9.93 2.05 1.78
N MET A 98 -9.32 2.80 2.70
CA MET A 98 -9.90 3.14 4.01
C MET A 98 -11.07 4.12 3.89
N ILE A 99 -10.97 5.11 3.01
CA ILE A 99 -12.01 6.12 2.79
C ILE A 99 -13.02 5.74 1.70
N HIS A 100 -13.07 4.46 1.32
CA HIS A 100 -14.00 3.98 0.31
C HIS A 100 -15.46 4.28 0.69
N VAL A 101 -16.29 4.69 -0.25
CA VAL A 101 -17.68 5.09 0.03
C VAL A 101 -18.53 3.93 0.53
N GLU A 102 -18.48 2.80 -0.17
CA GLU A 102 -19.10 1.56 0.31
C GLU A 102 -18.36 1.03 1.57
N PRO A 103 -19.00 0.99 2.76
CA PRO A 103 -18.35 0.58 4.01
C PRO A 103 -17.82 -0.85 3.98
N ARG A 104 -18.45 -1.74 3.20
CA ARG A 104 -18.04 -3.15 3.07
C ARG A 104 -16.73 -3.36 2.32
N LEU A 105 -16.34 -2.38 1.50
CA LEU A 105 -15.08 -2.41 0.74
C LEU A 105 -13.91 -1.86 1.55
N ARG A 106 -14.16 -1.22 2.69
CA ARG A 106 -13.12 -0.74 3.60
C ARG A 106 -12.40 -1.92 4.26
N PRO A 107 -11.06 -1.86 4.43
CA PRO A 107 -10.32 -2.90 5.14
C PRO A 107 -10.68 -2.91 6.63
N THR A 108 -10.53 -4.07 7.28
CA THR A 108 -10.58 -4.12 8.75
C THR A 108 -9.32 -3.51 9.36
N ALA A 109 -9.35 -3.10 10.63
CA ALA A 109 -8.16 -2.59 11.33
C ALA A 109 -6.98 -3.57 11.25
N SER A 110 -7.24 -4.88 11.39
CA SER A 110 -6.22 -5.92 11.22
C SER A 110 -5.64 -5.99 9.80
N ARG A 111 -6.42 -5.68 8.77
CA ARG A 111 -5.92 -5.57 7.39
C ARG A 111 -5.10 -4.30 7.19
N VAL A 112 -5.52 -3.18 7.79
CA VAL A 112 -4.76 -1.92 7.78
C VAL A 112 -3.37 -2.14 8.38
N CYS A 113 -3.24 -2.73 9.56
CA CYS A 113 -1.94 -2.97 10.20
C CYS A 113 -1.01 -3.92 9.42
N ARG A 114 -1.55 -4.74 8.51
CA ARG A 114 -0.77 -5.66 7.67
C ARG A 114 -0.38 -5.07 6.31
N HIS A 115 -0.88 -3.87 5.99
CA HIS A 115 -0.64 -3.21 4.72
C HIS A 115 0.85 -2.93 4.48
N ALA A 116 1.28 -2.96 3.21
CA ALA A 116 2.68 -2.74 2.80
C ALA A 116 3.23 -1.36 3.21
N PHE A 117 2.34 -0.37 3.35
CA PHE A 117 2.66 0.96 3.87
C PHE A 117 3.45 0.89 5.20
N PHE A 118 3.12 -0.05 6.08
CA PHE A 118 3.77 -0.21 7.40
C PHE A 118 4.98 -1.15 7.40
N TRP A 119 5.38 -1.69 6.25
CA TRP A 119 6.52 -2.61 6.19
C TRP A 119 7.82 -1.82 6.14
N GLY A 120 8.81 -2.23 6.94
CA GLY A 120 10.20 -1.82 6.78
C GLY A 120 10.87 -2.52 5.59
N GLY A 121 12.08 -2.08 5.28
CA GLY A 121 12.90 -2.46 4.13
C GLY A 121 13.11 -3.97 4.04
N ASP A 122 13.47 -4.63 5.16
CA ASP A 122 13.70 -6.08 5.18
C ASP A 122 12.45 -6.86 4.76
N LYS A 123 11.27 -6.47 5.27
CA LYS A 123 10.03 -7.15 4.96
C LYS A 123 9.59 -6.88 3.52
N ARG A 124 9.77 -5.65 3.03
CA ARG A 124 9.49 -5.28 1.64
C ARG A 124 10.40 -6.04 0.69
N MET A 125 11.71 -6.04 0.95
CA MET A 125 12.69 -6.71 0.12
C MET A 125 12.52 -8.24 0.18
N GLY A 126 12.27 -8.79 1.37
CA GLY A 126 11.93 -10.20 1.55
C GLY A 126 10.71 -10.62 0.72
N PHE A 127 9.63 -9.83 0.75
CA PHE A 127 8.46 -10.10 -0.08
C PHE A 127 8.79 -10.11 -1.59
N LEU A 128 9.62 -9.17 -2.07
CA LEU A 128 10.02 -9.11 -3.47
C LEU A 128 10.92 -10.30 -3.85
N CYS A 129 11.82 -10.73 -2.95
CA CYS A 129 12.64 -11.93 -3.14
C CYS A 129 11.76 -13.18 -3.21
N ASP A 130 10.87 -13.38 -2.24
CA ASP A 130 9.94 -14.51 -2.18
C ASP A 130 9.08 -14.59 -3.44
N LEU A 131 8.57 -13.44 -3.91
CA LEU A 131 7.81 -13.35 -5.15
C LEU A 131 8.68 -13.75 -6.36
N SER A 132 9.91 -13.24 -6.44
CA SER A 132 10.86 -13.56 -7.52
C SER A 132 11.19 -15.05 -7.57
N ASP A 133 11.47 -15.67 -6.42
CA ASP A 133 11.75 -17.11 -6.30
C ASP A 133 10.53 -17.96 -6.65
N ARG A 134 9.34 -17.52 -6.22
CA ARG A 134 8.09 -18.21 -6.53
C ARG A 134 7.81 -18.23 -8.03
N ILE A 135 8.02 -17.11 -8.73
CA ILE A 135 7.86 -17.03 -10.19
C ILE A 135 8.86 -17.96 -10.88
N GLU A 136 10.14 -17.93 -10.49
CA GLU A 136 11.17 -18.77 -11.11
C GLU A 136 10.85 -20.27 -10.93
N THR A 137 10.48 -20.68 -9.72
CA THR A 137 10.09 -22.07 -9.40
C THR A 137 8.90 -22.52 -10.24
N LEU A 138 7.90 -21.66 -10.38
CA LEU A 138 6.71 -21.94 -11.18
C LEU A 138 7.04 -22.09 -12.66
N CYS A 139 7.85 -21.19 -13.23
CA CYS A 139 8.26 -21.28 -14.63
C CYS A 139 9.08 -22.55 -14.91
N LEU A 140 9.99 -22.95 -14.02
CA LEU A 140 10.76 -24.19 -14.15
C LEU A 140 9.86 -25.43 -14.07
N THR A 141 8.90 -25.42 -13.14
CA THR A 141 7.94 -26.53 -12.98
C THR A 141 7.05 -26.66 -14.22
N ALA A 142 6.60 -25.55 -14.80
CA ALA A 142 5.83 -25.55 -16.05
C ALA A 142 6.65 -26.07 -17.23
N ALA A 143 7.90 -25.61 -17.39
CA ALA A 143 8.79 -26.04 -18.47
C ALA A 143 9.11 -27.54 -18.39
N THR A 144 9.39 -28.06 -17.19
CA THR A 144 9.64 -29.49 -16.98
C THR A 144 8.38 -30.34 -17.18
N ALA A 145 7.22 -29.85 -16.77
CA ALA A 145 5.93 -30.49 -17.03
C ALA A 145 5.60 -30.54 -18.53
N ALA A 146 5.92 -29.49 -19.28
CA ALA A 146 5.75 -29.46 -20.74
C ALA A 146 6.73 -30.40 -21.46
N ALA A 147 7.98 -30.47 -21.00
CA ALA A 147 8.98 -31.38 -21.57
C ALA A 147 8.67 -32.87 -21.31
N ASN A 148 8.04 -33.18 -20.17
CA ASN A 148 7.71 -34.55 -19.75
C ASN A 148 6.27 -34.96 -20.08
N ALA A 149 5.60 -34.29 -21.02
CA ALA A 149 4.16 -34.37 -21.27
C ALA A 149 3.62 -35.82 -21.42
N THR A 150 3.19 -36.38 -20.28
CA THR A 150 2.23 -37.47 -20.18
C THR A 150 1.02 -36.88 -19.44
N ALA A 151 0.09 -36.29 -20.19
CA ALA A 151 -1.33 -35.94 -19.94
C ALA A 151 -1.87 -35.50 -18.54
N SER A 152 -1.09 -35.40 -17.46
CA SER A 152 -1.60 -35.33 -16.08
C SER A 152 -1.18 -34.08 -15.28
N SER A 153 -0.44 -33.11 -15.85
CA SER A 153 0.16 -31.98 -15.11
C SER A 153 -0.47 -30.60 -15.41
N THR A 154 -1.72 -30.56 -15.85
CA THR A 154 -2.40 -29.35 -16.37
C THR A 154 -2.56 -28.21 -15.35
N THR A 155 -2.65 -28.50 -14.04
CA THR A 155 -2.96 -27.47 -13.03
C THR A 155 -1.76 -26.63 -12.59
N ALA A 156 -0.54 -27.18 -12.59
CA ALA A 156 0.65 -26.42 -12.18
C ALA A 156 1.17 -25.49 -13.29
N SER A 157 1.12 -25.94 -14.55
CA SER A 157 1.48 -25.12 -15.72
C SER A 157 0.57 -23.91 -15.86
N THR A 158 -0.75 -24.10 -15.67
CA THR A 158 -1.74 -23.02 -15.78
C THR A 158 -1.59 -21.93 -14.72
N VAL A 159 -1.23 -22.29 -13.48
CA VAL A 159 -0.97 -21.30 -12.41
C VAL A 159 0.31 -20.52 -12.66
N ALA A 160 1.38 -21.19 -13.11
CA ALA A 160 2.65 -20.56 -13.43
C ALA A 160 2.50 -19.55 -14.57
N GLU A 161 1.86 -19.96 -15.66
CA GLU A 161 1.55 -19.11 -16.80
C GLU A 161 0.65 -17.94 -16.38
N SER A 162 -0.34 -18.18 -15.51
CA SER A 162 -1.23 -17.11 -15.03
C SER A 162 -0.50 -16.07 -14.18
N LEU A 163 0.41 -16.47 -13.28
CA LEU A 163 1.15 -15.52 -12.44
C LEU A 163 2.16 -14.72 -13.25
N ALA A 164 2.97 -15.39 -14.07
CA ALA A 164 3.97 -14.73 -14.92
C ALA A 164 3.28 -13.74 -15.88
N LEU A 165 2.18 -14.15 -16.51
CA LEU A 165 1.41 -13.28 -17.38
C LEU A 165 0.84 -12.07 -16.63
N ARG A 166 0.27 -12.28 -15.43
CA ARG A 166 -0.31 -11.19 -14.61
C ARG A 166 0.72 -10.16 -14.19
N ILE A 167 1.95 -10.57 -13.91
CA ILE A 167 3.03 -9.65 -13.54
C ILE A 167 3.45 -8.80 -14.75
N GLU A 168 3.46 -9.37 -15.94
CA GLU A 168 3.86 -8.65 -17.16
C GLU A 168 2.72 -7.82 -17.79
N GLN A 169 1.45 -8.04 -17.41
CA GLN A 169 0.28 -7.34 -17.97
C GLN A 169 0.37 -5.81 -17.94
N LYS A 170 1.09 -5.24 -16.96
CA LYS A 170 1.30 -3.80 -16.80
C LYS A 170 2.78 -3.43 -16.71
N ALA A 171 3.65 -4.26 -17.27
CA ALA A 171 5.09 -4.03 -17.25
C ALA A 171 5.47 -2.65 -17.81
N ASN A 172 4.92 -2.28 -18.97
CA ASN A 172 5.22 -1.00 -19.60
C ASN A 172 4.86 0.24 -18.75
N SER A 173 3.87 0.14 -17.84
CA SER A 173 3.58 1.26 -16.91
C SER A 173 4.56 1.37 -15.74
N ILE A 174 5.32 0.31 -15.46
CA ILE A 174 6.29 0.25 -14.35
C ILE A 174 7.71 0.48 -14.88
N VAL A 175 8.13 -0.32 -15.87
CA VAL A 175 9.51 -0.31 -16.39
C VAL A 175 9.68 0.53 -17.67
N GLY A 176 8.59 1.01 -18.26
CA GLY A 176 8.61 1.68 -19.55
C GLY A 176 9.13 0.75 -20.67
N LEU A 177 9.86 1.33 -21.61
CA LEU A 177 10.50 0.59 -22.72
C LEU A 177 11.76 -0.17 -22.30
N SER A 178 12.40 0.23 -21.20
CA SER A 178 13.63 -0.37 -20.69
C SER A 178 13.91 0.17 -19.30
N TRP A 179 13.92 -0.70 -18.27
CA TRP A 179 14.24 -0.29 -16.91
C TRP A 179 15.71 0.11 -16.73
N GLU A 180 16.62 -0.29 -17.63
CA GLU A 180 18.05 0.02 -17.55
C GLU A 180 18.32 1.52 -17.56
N LYS A 181 17.49 2.29 -18.28
CA LYS A 181 17.63 3.76 -18.39
C LYS A 181 17.37 4.48 -17.08
N ASN A 182 16.63 3.85 -16.17
CA ASN A 182 16.30 4.43 -14.88
C ASN A 182 17.40 4.14 -13.83
N LEU A 183 18.33 3.23 -14.11
CA LEU A 183 19.36 2.79 -13.19
C LEU A 183 20.71 3.47 -13.46
N ASP A 184 21.55 3.54 -12.43
CA ASP A 184 22.88 4.13 -12.59
C ASP A 184 23.79 3.17 -13.37
N ALA A 185 24.62 3.74 -14.26
CA ALA A 185 25.46 2.96 -15.16
C ALA A 185 26.45 2.05 -14.41
N SER A 186 27.03 2.51 -13.29
CA SER A 186 27.95 1.73 -12.44
C SER A 186 27.25 0.52 -11.82
N PHE A 187 26.02 0.72 -11.34
CA PHE A 187 25.19 -0.34 -10.78
C PHE A 187 24.80 -1.36 -11.84
N LEU A 188 24.34 -0.90 -13.01
CA LEU A 188 23.93 -1.78 -14.10
C LEU A 188 25.09 -2.63 -14.62
N GLN A 189 26.26 -2.03 -14.84
CA GLN A 189 27.48 -2.76 -15.23
C GLN A 189 27.86 -3.82 -14.20
N ASN A 190 27.67 -3.56 -12.90
CA ASN A 190 27.90 -4.57 -11.88
C ASN A 190 26.83 -5.68 -11.93
N ALA A 191 25.56 -5.32 -12.14
CA ALA A 191 24.45 -6.25 -12.14
C ALA A 191 24.50 -7.24 -13.31
N THR A 192 24.89 -6.78 -14.50
CA THR A 192 24.89 -7.58 -15.73
C THR A 192 26.16 -8.43 -15.92
N LYS A 193 27.21 -8.25 -15.10
CA LYS A 193 28.45 -9.05 -15.16
C LYS A 193 28.22 -10.56 -15.07
N ARG A 194 27.32 -11.00 -14.17
CA ARG A 194 27.10 -12.42 -13.88
C ARG A 194 25.89 -13.00 -14.63
N ARG A 195 24.99 -12.16 -15.15
CA ARG A 195 23.72 -12.59 -15.75
C ARG A 195 23.17 -11.55 -16.72
N VAL A 196 22.61 -12.03 -17.82
CA VAL A 196 21.85 -11.21 -18.78
C VAL A 196 20.39 -11.12 -18.31
N TYR A 197 19.82 -9.94 -18.38
CA TYR A 197 18.42 -9.67 -18.05
C TYR A 197 17.69 -9.08 -19.25
N ASP A 198 16.39 -9.31 -19.33
CA ASP A 198 15.50 -8.62 -20.26
C ASP A 198 15.08 -7.26 -19.66
N PRO A 199 15.49 -6.13 -20.28
CA PRO A 199 15.17 -4.79 -19.78
C PRO A 199 13.68 -4.41 -19.89
N THR A 200 12.87 -5.21 -20.58
CA THR A 200 11.43 -4.96 -20.76
C THR A 200 10.56 -5.72 -19.77
N SER A 201 11.12 -6.69 -19.05
CA SER A 201 10.39 -7.59 -18.17
C SER A 201 10.47 -7.17 -16.70
N VAL A 202 9.30 -7.11 -16.03
CA VAL A 202 9.20 -6.89 -14.58
C VAL A 202 9.74 -8.08 -13.81
N ARG A 203 9.51 -9.31 -14.30
CA ARG A 203 10.08 -10.52 -13.70
C ARG A 203 11.61 -10.44 -13.65
N ASP A 204 12.24 -10.00 -14.72
CA ASP A 204 13.70 -9.90 -14.78
C ASP A 204 14.26 -8.76 -13.92
N LEU A 205 13.53 -7.66 -13.79
CA LEU A 205 13.82 -6.63 -12.79
C LEU A 205 13.77 -7.21 -11.35
N LEU A 206 12.70 -7.93 -10.99
CA LEU A 206 12.58 -8.58 -9.67
C LEU A 206 13.72 -9.58 -9.43
N ARG A 207 14.12 -10.34 -10.46
CA ARG A 207 15.26 -11.27 -10.39
C ARG A 207 16.57 -10.54 -10.14
N MET A 208 16.79 -9.40 -10.78
CA MET A 208 17.98 -8.57 -10.52
C MET A 208 17.97 -8.01 -9.10
N MET A 209 16.84 -7.45 -8.64
CA MET A 209 16.71 -6.92 -7.27
C MET A 209 17.05 -7.98 -6.22
N ARG A 210 16.49 -9.18 -6.36
CA ARG A 210 16.78 -10.34 -5.51
C ARG A 210 18.26 -10.72 -5.52
N ASN A 211 18.89 -10.82 -6.70
CA ASN A 211 20.32 -11.12 -6.82
C ASN A 211 21.20 -10.07 -6.13
N LYS A 212 20.82 -8.79 -6.24
CA LYS A 212 21.58 -7.68 -5.63
C LYS A 212 21.40 -7.62 -4.12
N TYR A 213 20.22 -8.01 -3.62
CA TYR A 213 19.98 -8.14 -2.19
C TYR A 213 20.79 -9.29 -1.57
N HIS A 214 20.79 -10.49 -2.17
CA HIS A 214 21.55 -11.63 -1.63
C HIS A 214 23.07 -11.43 -1.64
N HIS A 215 23.58 -10.72 -2.64
CA HIS A 215 25.01 -10.43 -2.78
C HIS A 215 25.33 -8.98 -2.40
N PHE A 216 24.54 -8.38 -1.50
CA PHE A 216 24.69 -6.99 -1.12
C PHE A 216 26.08 -6.70 -0.52
N ASP A 217 26.58 -7.61 0.32
CA ASP A 217 27.89 -7.48 0.96
C ASP A 217 29.07 -7.64 -0.01
N GLU A 218 28.86 -8.25 -1.18
CA GLU A 218 29.87 -8.39 -2.24
C GLU A 218 29.94 -7.15 -3.14
N LEU A 219 29.08 -6.15 -2.94
CA LEU A 219 29.06 -4.96 -3.79
C LEU A 219 30.27 -4.06 -3.52
N PRO A 220 30.92 -3.53 -4.58
CA PRO A 220 31.98 -2.55 -4.43
C PRO A 220 31.50 -1.31 -3.63
N PRO A 221 32.36 -0.69 -2.81
CA PRO A 221 32.01 0.48 -2.01
C PRO A 221 31.40 1.62 -2.84
N GLU A 222 31.94 1.88 -4.02
CA GLU A 222 31.44 2.90 -4.96
C GLU A 222 29.98 2.65 -5.40
N VAL A 223 29.62 1.38 -5.60
CA VAL A 223 28.25 1.00 -5.97
C VAL A 223 27.33 1.12 -4.77
N ARG A 224 27.78 0.73 -3.58
CA ARG A 224 27.01 0.93 -2.33
C ARG A 224 26.74 2.41 -2.05
N GLU A 225 27.75 3.26 -2.26
CA GLU A 225 27.61 4.71 -2.10
C GLU A 225 26.60 5.29 -3.11
N SER A 226 26.65 4.84 -4.38
CA SER A 226 25.66 5.26 -5.39
C SER A 226 24.22 4.86 -5.06
N LEU A 227 24.03 3.77 -4.30
CA LEU A 227 22.72 3.34 -3.80
C LEU A 227 22.25 4.15 -2.58
N GLY A 228 23.07 5.08 -2.06
CA GLY A 228 22.76 5.91 -0.90
C GLY A 228 22.84 5.18 0.43
N LEU A 229 23.67 4.13 0.52
CA LEU A 229 23.68 3.17 1.63
C LEU A 229 24.84 3.43 2.59
N THR A 230 24.53 3.93 3.79
CA THR A 230 25.50 4.02 4.89
C THR A 230 25.44 2.81 5.83
N GLU A 231 24.26 2.24 6.17
CA GLU A 231 24.18 1.16 7.18
C GLU A 231 23.12 0.05 6.92
N ASP A 232 21.94 0.34 6.32
CA ASP A 232 20.87 -0.67 6.10
C ASP A 232 20.64 -1.05 4.63
N GLY A 233 21.18 -2.20 4.20
CA GLY A 233 21.13 -2.68 2.82
C GLY A 233 19.73 -2.84 2.22
N ALA A 234 18.76 -3.36 2.99
CA ALA A 234 17.40 -3.58 2.50
C ALA A 234 16.64 -2.26 2.29
N GLU A 235 16.71 -1.34 3.26
CA GLU A 235 16.02 -0.05 3.19
C GLU A 235 16.52 0.81 2.04
N GLY A 236 17.84 0.97 1.89
CA GLY A 236 18.35 1.79 0.80
C GLY A 236 18.14 1.16 -0.58
N LEU A 237 18.12 -0.17 -0.72
CA LEU A 237 17.70 -0.80 -1.97
C LEU A 237 16.23 -0.49 -2.29
N ILE A 238 15.32 -0.69 -1.32
CA ILE A 238 13.90 -0.37 -1.51
C ILE A 238 13.70 1.09 -1.89
N HIS A 239 14.39 2.00 -1.20
CA HIS A 239 14.33 3.42 -1.48
C HIS A 239 14.93 3.77 -2.86
N TYR A 240 16.04 3.15 -3.24
CA TYR A 240 16.69 3.34 -4.53
C TYR A 240 15.78 2.94 -5.69
N PHE A 241 15.17 1.75 -5.59
CA PHE A 241 14.26 1.22 -6.61
C PHE A 241 12.93 1.96 -6.62
N GLY A 242 12.34 2.27 -5.46
CA GLY A 242 11.05 2.97 -5.37
C GLY A 242 11.07 4.43 -5.82
N ARG A 243 12.26 5.05 -5.96
CA ARG A 243 12.40 6.36 -6.63
C ARG A 243 12.43 6.26 -8.15
N ARG A 244 12.66 5.07 -8.70
CA ARG A 244 12.94 4.81 -10.12
C ARG A 244 11.83 4.02 -10.82
N PHE A 245 11.01 3.31 -10.06
CA PHE A 245 9.89 2.47 -10.49
C PHE A 245 8.73 2.65 -9.53
#